data_AF-A0AAW2BJQ9-F1
#
_entry.id   AF-A0AAW2BJQ9-F1
#
_cell.length_a   1.000
_cell.length_b   1.000
_cell.length_c   1.000
_cell.angle_alpha   90.00
_cell.angle_beta   90.00
_cell.angle_gamma   90.00
#
_symmetry.space_group_name_H-M   'P 1'
#
loop_
_entity.id
_entity.type
_entity.pdbx_description
1 polymer ?
#
loop_
_entity_poly.entity_id
_entity_poly.type
_entity_poly.pdbx_seq_one_letter_code
_entity_poly.pdbx_strand_id
1 'polypeptide(L)'
;MKTLALCGLTLTFFFLSASKASSAIDVQAPWEGQFWARTQCSTDSMGRFSCATAECSSGQVSRNGNGAVPPASLVEINIAASGGMDYYDVSNVDGFNLPVSVATQGGTGECKASSCSANVNAACPTELQMIGSDGSVIACKSACTAFNEPQLILLH
;
A
#
# COMPACT_ATOMS: atom_id res chain seq x y z
N MET A 1 -0.04 5.37 15.72
CA MET A 1 0.06 6.42 14.67
C MET A 1 -0.11 5.74 13.31
N LYS A 2 -0.93 6.30 12.41
CA LYS A 2 -1.02 5.85 11.01
C LYS A 2 -0.19 6.82 10.18
N THR A 3 0.63 6.33 9.26
CA THR A 3 1.47 7.17 8.42
C THR A 3 1.29 6.72 6.98
N LEU A 4 0.64 7.53 6.16
CA LEU A 4 0.59 7.26 4.73
C LEU A 4 2.01 7.37 4.17
N ALA A 5 2.40 6.47 3.29
CA ALA A 5 3.75 6.51 2.75
C ALA A 5 3.72 6.12 1.29
N LEU A 6 4.16 7.05 0.47
CA LEU A 6 4.44 6.81 -0.92
C LEU A 6 5.92 6.50 -1.06
N CYS A 7 6.26 5.25 -1.36
CA CYS A 7 7.59 4.94 -1.85
C CYS A 7 7.50 4.71 -3.37
N GLY A 8 7.33 5.79 -4.14
CA GLY A 8 7.41 5.73 -5.59
C GLY A 8 8.84 5.78 -6.13
N LEU A 9 8.98 5.80 -7.46
CA LEU A 9 10.24 6.11 -8.18
C LEU A 9 10.87 7.45 -7.73
N THR A 10 10.06 8.36 -7.17
CA THR A 10 10.48 9.52 -6.38
C THR A 10 9.96 9.36 -4.96
N LEU A 11 10.86 9.23 -3.97
CA LEU A 11 10.47 9.13 -2.57
C LEU A 11 9.80 10.44 -2.11
N THR A 12 8.47 10.43 -1.98
CA THR A 12 7.73 11.56 -1.42
C THR A 12 6.98 11.06 -0.19
N PHE A 13 7.47 11.42 1.00
CA PHE A 13 6.85 11.01 2.26
C PHE A 13 5.89 12.09 2.78
N PHE A 14 4.68 11.69 3.17
CA PHE A 14 3.72 12.57 3.83
C PHE A 14 3.25 11.97 5.15
N PHE A 15 3.39 12.72 6.24
CA PHE A 15 2.83 12.32 7.52
C PHE A 15 1.36 12.76 7.61
N LEU A 16 0.45 11.78 7.67
CA LEU A 16 -0.97 12.04 8.00
C LEU A 16 -1.19 11.79 9.49
N SER A 17 -0.80 12.76 10.31
CA SER A 17 -0.77 12.63 11.78
C SER A 17 -2.15 12.70 12.46
N ALA A 18 -3.17 13.21 11.78
CA ALA A 18 -4.52 13.38 12.32
C ALA A 18 -5.59 12.63 11.50
N SER A 19 -6.66 12.18 12.16
CA SER A 19 -7.84 11.68 11.46
C SER A 19 -8.37 12.74 10.49
N LYS A 20 -8.64 12.35 9.24
CA LYS A 20 -9.09 13.25 8.16
C LYS A 20 -8.02 14.23 7.64
N ALA A 21 -6.75 14.09 8.03
CA ALA A 21 -5.68 14.81 7.35
C ALA A 21 -5.59 14.36 5.88
N SER A 22 -5.24 15.28 5.00
CA SER A 22 -5.07 15.03 3.57
C SER A 22 -3.76 15.65 3.06
N SER A 23 -3.22 15.11 1.98
CA SER A 23 -2.11 15.67 1.23
C SER A 23 -2.37 15.45 -0.25
N ALA A 24 -1.81 16.30 -1.10
CA ALA A 24 -1.95 16.21 -2.55
C ALA A 24 -0.58 16.04 -3.18
N ILE A 25 -0.54 15.29 -4.28
CA ILE A 25 0.65 15.05 -5.09
C ILE A 25 0.22 15.21 -6.53
N ASP A 26 0.97 16.01 -7.27
CA ASP A 26 0.79 16.15 -8.70
C ASP A 26 1.68 15.14 -9.42
N VAL A 27 1.09 14.39 -10.34
CA VAL A 27 1.79 13.43 -11.22
C VAL A 27 1.63 13.90 -12.66
N GLN A 28 2.70 13.75 -13.45
CA GLN A 28 2.69 14.12 -14.87
C GLN A 28 2.35 12.92 -15.74
N ALA A 29 1.36 13.04 -16.62
CA ALA A 29 1.04 11.99 -17.58
C ALA A 29 2.14 11.85 -18.66
N PRO A 30 2.46 10.61 -19.11
CA PRO A 30 1.97 9.34 -18.57
C PRO A 30 2.64 9.01 -17.23
N TRP A 31 1.88 8.36 -16.35
CA TRP A 31 2.39 7.95 -15.05
C TRP A 31 1.89 6.57 -14.68
N GLU A 32 2.74 5.76 -14.07
CA GLU A 32 2.37 4.46 -13.52
C GLU A 32 3.01 4.32 -12.15
N GLY A 33 2.22 3.89 -11.18
CA GLY A 33 2.73 3.69 -9.83
C GLY A 33 1.69 3.20 -8.85
N GLN A 34 2.16 3.03 -7.62
CA GLN A 34 1.39 2.44 -6.53
C GLN A 34 1.45 3.32 -5.29
N PHE A 35 0.37 3.33 -4.52
CA PHE A 35 0.25 3.97 -3.21
C PHE A 35 -0.07 2.93 -2.15
N TRP A 36 0.47 3.11 -0.95
CA TRP A 36 0.11 2.31 0.23
C TRP A 36 0.22 3.16 1.51
N ALA A 37 -0.23 2.61 2.63
CA ALA A 37 -0.08 3.25 3.93
C ALA A 37 0.68 2.35 4.91
N ARG A 38 1.56 2.95 5.69
CA ARG A 38 2.26 2.31 6.79
C ARG A 38 1.49 2.48 8.10
N THR A 39 1.57 1.48 8.98
CA THR A 39 0.90 1.53 10.28
C THR A 39 1.86 1.17 11.41
N GLN A 40 1.52 1.63 12.62
CA GLN A 40 2.31 1.45 13.84
C GLN A 40 3.75 1.94 13.68
N CYS A 41 3.90 3.16 13.15
CA CYS A 41 5.20 3.76 12.94
C CYS A 41 5.75 4.45 14.19
N SER A 42 7.06 4.40 14.35
CA SER A 42 7.80 5.04 15.45
C SER A 42 9.18 5.48 15.00
N THR A 43 9.76 6.44 15.73
CA THR A 43 11.16 6.82 15.61
C THR A 43 11.89 6.35 16.86
N ASP A 44 12.97 5.58 16.71
CA ASP A 44 13.78 5.13 17.84
C ASP A 44 14.66 6.25 18.43
N SER A 45 15.34 5.98 19.53
CA SER A 45 16.23 6.93 20.20
C SER A 45 17.44 7.37 19.37
N MET A 46 17.74 6.67 18.27
CA MET A 46 18.79 7.02 17.31
C MET A 46 18.25 7.80 16.11
N GLY A 47 16.96 8.15 16.10
CA GLY A 47 16.33 8.89 15.01
C GLY A 47 15.91 8.02 13.82
N ARG A 48 15.92 6.69 13.95
CA ARG A 48 15.51 5.77 12.89
C ARG A 48 14.00 5.63 12.87
N PHE A 49 13.39 5.94 11.73
CA PHE A 49 11.96 5.75 11.49
C PHE A 49 11.67 4.33 10.98
N SER A 50 10.69 3.65 11.57
CA SER A 50 10.23 2.33 11.15
C SER A 50 8.73 2.14 11.43
N CYS A 51 8.12 1.21 10.70
CA CYS A 51 6.71 0.84 10.78
C CYS A 51 6.55 -0.68 10.85
N ALA A 52 5.50 -1.14 11.54
CA ALA A 52 5.24 -2.57 11.67
C ALA A 52 4.71 -3.21 10.37
N THR A 53 3.99 -2.45 9.55
CA THR A 53 3.39 -2.95 8.29
C THR A 53 3.75 -2.05 7.10
N ALA A 54 3.91 -2.64 5.92
CA ALA A 54 4.10 -1.96 4.63
C ALA A 54 5.30 -1.00 4.59
N GLU A 55 6.36 -1.33 5.34
CA GLU A 55 7.59 -0.53 5.37
C GLU A 55 8.22 -0.44 3.98
N CYS A 56 8.92 0.66 3.71
CA CYS A 56 9.54 0.93 2.42
C CYS A 56 11.02 1.35 2.53
N SER A 57 11.53 1.58 3.74
CA SER A 57 12.95 1.86 3.98
C SER A 57 13.66 0.70 4.67
N SER A 58 14.64 0.11 3.96
CA SER A 58 15.57 -0.87 4.51
C SER A 58 16.69 -0.17 5.27
N GLY A 59 17.12 -0.73 6.39
CA GLY A 59 18.46 -0.48 6.96
C GLY A 59 19.62 -0.99 6.07
N GLN A 60 19.44 -0.90 4.74
CA GLN A 60 20.24 -1.27 3.56
C GLN A 60 20.70 -2.74 3.43
N VAL A 61 20.27 -3.39 2.34
CA VAL A 61 21.06 -3.82 1.16
C VAL A 61 20.06 -4.22 0.05
N SER A 62 20.05 -3.44 -1.03
CA SER A 62 19.45 -3.66 -2.36
C SER A 62 17.92 -3.86 -2.49
N ARG A 63 17.21 -2.88 -3.07
CA ARG A 63 17.03 -2.72 -4.52
C ARG A 63 16.48 -1.32 -4.85
N ASN A 64 16.80 -0.86 -6.04
CA ASN A 64 16.53 0.46 -6.59
C ASN A 64 15.03 0.61 -6.93
N GLY A 65 14.26 1.46 -6.23
CA GLY A 65 12.85 1.72 -6.57
C GLY A 65 11.83 0.72 -5.99
N ASN A 66 11.99 0.32 -4.73
CA ASN A 66 11.17 -0.73 -4.12
C ASN A 66 9.80 -0.25 -3.59
N GLY A 67 8.77 -1.06 -3.88
CA GLY A 67 7.40 -1.01 -3.35
C GLY A 67 7.30 -1.29 -1.84
N ALA A 68 6.08 -1.45 -1.33
CA ALA A 68 5.83 -1.83 0.05
C ALA A 68 6.43 -3.22 0.37
N VAL A 69 6.95 -3.42 1.58
CA VAL A 69 7.21 -4.78 2.09
C VAL A 69 5.85 -5.42 2.44
N PRO A 70 5.44 -6.51 1.77
CA PRO A 70 4.16 -7.17 2.06
C PRO A 70 4.10 -7.71 3.51
N PRO A 71 2.90 -7.74 4.15
CA PRO A 71 1.61 -7.46 3.53
C PRO A 71 1.25 -5.99 3.44
N ALA A 72 0.69 -5.57 2.30
CA ALA A 72 0.27 -4.20 2.05
C ALA A 72 -0.94 -4.15 1.12
N SER A 73 -1.98 -3.42 1.53
CA SER A 73 -3.04 -3.03 0.62
C SER A 73 -2.50 -1.95 -0.32
N LEU A 74 -2.62 -2.15 -1.63
CA LEU A 74 -2.11 -1.24 -2.66
C LEU A 74 -3.26 -0.51 -3.36
N VAL A 75 -3.00 0.72 -3.78
CA VAL A 75 -3.75 1.41 -4.83
C VAL A 75 -2.83 1.55 -6.02
N GLU A 76 -3.18 0.91 -7.13
CA GLU A 76 -2.39 0.89 -8.36
C GLU A 76 -3.06 1.83 -9.37
N ILE A 77 -2.26 2.64 -10.07
CA ILE A 77 -2.77 3.63 -11.02
C ILE A 77 -1.85 3.69 -12.24
N ASN A 78 -2.46 3.65 -13.42
CA ASN A 78 -1.87 3.94 -14.71
C ASN A 78 -2.62 5.13 -15.33
N ILE A 79 -1.92 6.24 -15.53
CA ILE A 79 -2.40 7.47 -16.15
C ILE A 79 -1.89 7.53 -17.58
N ALA A 80 -2.81 7.56 -18.54
CA ALA A 80 -2.48 7.56 -19.94
C ALA A 80 -1.95 8.92 -20.43
N ALA A 81 -1.10 8.89 -21.46
CA ALA A 81 -0.68 10.10 -22.14
C ALA A 81 -1.86 10.78 -22.87
N SER A 82 -1.77 12.09 -23.05
CA SER A 82 -2.66 12.88 -23.91
C SER A 82 -4.16 12.74 -23.62
N GLY A 83 -4.54 12.52 -22.35
CA GLY A 83 -5.94 12.38 -21.95
C GLY A 83 -6.58 11.07 -22.40
N GLY A 84 -5.77 10.01 -22.53
CA GLY A 84 -6.24 8.66 -22.81
C GLY A 84 -7.00 8.02 -21.64
N MET A 85 -7.20 6.71 -21.72
CA MET A 85 -7.93 5.95 -20.70
C MET A 85 -7.00 5.55 -19.54
N ASP A 86 -7.29 6.06 -18.36
CA ASP A 86 -6.60 5.69 -17.12
C ASP A 86 -7.16 4.37 -16.57
N TYR A 87 -6.29 3.60 -15.92
CA TYR A 87 -6.65 2.40 -15.17
C TYR A 87 -6.23 2.55 -13.72
N TYR A 88 -7.05 2.07 -12.80
CA TYR A 88 -6.73 2.07 -11.39
C TYR A 88 -7.50 0.98 -10.64
N ASP A 89 -6.92 0.48 -9.57
CA ASP A 89 -7.56 -0.50 -8.72
C ASP A 89 -7.01 -0.49 -7.29
N VAL A 90 -7.70 -1.23 -6.42
CA VAL A 90 -7.22 -1.60 -5.09
C VAL A 90 -6.82 -3.06 -5.17
N SER A 91 -5.58 -3.35 -4.81
CA SER A 91 -4.98 -4.67 -4.91
C SER A 91 -4.57 -5.18 -3.54
N ASN A 92 -4.99 -6.41 -3.25
CA ASN A 92 -4.54 -7.20 -2.10
C ASN A 92 -3.66 -8.38 -2.54
N VAL A 93 -3.07 -8.30 -3.75
CA VAL A 93 -2.16 -9.33 -4.25
C VAL A 93 -0.93 -9.45 -3.33
N ASP A 94 -0.45 -8.31 -2.83
CA ASP A 94 0.57 -8.20 -1.79
C ASP A 94 -0.02 -8.29 -0.37
N GLY A 95 -1.23 -8.82 -0.21
CA GLY A 95 -1.91 -8.95 1.08
C GLY A 95 -2.61 -7.68 1.53
N PHE A 96 -2.90 -7.58 2.83
CA PHE A 96 -3.72 -6.52 3.40
C PHE A 96 -3.12 -6.03 4.71
N ASN A 97 -3.14 -4.72 4.94
CA ASN A 97 -2.81 -4.14 6.25
C ASN A 97 -3.85 -3.12 6.75
N LEU A 98 -4.52 -2.42 5.83
CA LEU A 98 -5.62 -1.51 6.15
C LEU A 98 -6.65 -1.38 5.02
N PRO A 99 -7.90 -0.99 5.33
CA PRO A 99 -8.90 -0.69 4.32
C PRO A 99 -8.52 0.53 3.48
N VAL A 100 -8.62 0.41 2.15
CA VAL A 100 -8.28 1.48 1.19
C VAL A 100 -9.31 1.57 0.07
N SER A 101 -9.39 2.74 -0.55
CA SER A 101 -10.23 2.99 -1.72
C SER A 101 -9.60 4.05 -2.61
N VAL A 102 -9.84 3.94 -3.91
CA VAL A 102 -9.51 4.95 -4.92
C VAL A 102 -10.76 5.32 -5.70
N ALA A 103 -10.91 6.61 -5.98
CA ALA A 103 -12.00 7.15 -6.77
C ALA A 103 -11.51 8.39 -7.52
N THR A 104 -12.04 8.61 -8.73
CA THR A 104 -11.71 9.80 -9.50
C THR A 104 -12.56 10.99 -9.05
N GLN A 105 -12.03 12.20 -9.24
CA GLN A 105 -12.79 13.44 -9.13
C GLN A 105 -12.84 14.07 -10.51
N GLY A 106 -13.96 13.88 -11.23
CA GLY A 106 -14.08 14.23 -12.64
C GLY A 106 -13.63 13.11 -13.58
N GLY A 107 -13.23 13.48 -14.80
CA GLY A 107 -13.01 12.54 -15.90
C GLY A 107 -14.31 12.18 -16.65
N THR A 108 -14.19 11.38 -17.71
CA THR A 108 -15.32 10.85 -18.48
C THR A 108 -15.18 9.33 -18.62
N GLY A 109 -16.32 8.64 -18.79
CA GLY A 109 -16.36 7.17 -18.86
C GLY A 109 -16.98 6.53 -17.61
N GLU A 110 -16.51 5.34 -17.23
CA GLU A 110 -17.08 4.59 -16.10
C GLU A 110 -16.76 5.22 -14.74
N CYS A 111 -15.50 5.62 -14.52
CA CYS A 111 -15.03 6.33 -13.33
C CYS A 111 -15.51 5.73 -11.98
N LYS A 112 -15.68 4.41 -11.92
CA LYS A 112 -16.18 3.70 -10.72
C LYS A 112 -15.10 3.64 -9.66
N ALA A 113 -15.47 3.77 -8.39
CA ALA A 113 -14.53 3.60 -7.29
C ALA A 113 -14.08 2.12 -7.18
N SER A 114 -12.81 1.91 -6.86
CA SER A 114 -12.29 0.60 -6.43
C SER A 114 -12.00 0.65 -4.94
N SER A 115 -12.38 -0.40 -4.19
CA SER A 115 -12.28 -0.38 -2.73
C SER A 115 -12.14 -1.76 -2.11
N CYS A 116 -11.30 -1.83 -1.07
CA CYS A 116 -11.29 -2.88 -0.07
C CYS A 116 -11.61 -2.23 1.29
N SER A 117 -12.90 -2.15 1.62
CA SER A 117 -13.38 -1.43 2.81
C SER A 117 -13.48 -2.30 4.07
N ALA A 118 -13.52 -3.63 3.90
CA ALA A 118 -13.60 -4.57 5.00
C ALA A 118 -12.27 -4.65 5.78
N ASN A 119 -12.35 -4.91 7.08
CA ASN A 119 -11.18 -5.22 7.88
C ASN A 119 -10.79 -6.69 7.70
N VAL A 120 -9.97 -7.00 6.69
CA VAL A 120 -9.53 -8.37 6.39
C VAL A 120 -8.76 -8.99 7.55
N ASN A 121 -8.04 -8.20 8.36
CA ASN A 121 -7.33 -8.69 9.54
C ASN A 121 -8.26 -9.41 10.54
N ALA A 122 -9.54 -9.03 10.62
CA ALA A 122 -10.52 -9.66 11.52
C ALA A 122 -10.94 -11.07 11.09
N ALA A 123 -10.76 -11.42 9.82
CA ALA A 123 -11.09 -12.72 9.25
C ALA A 123 -9.86 -13.45 8.68
N CYS A 124 -8.65 -12.96 8.97
CA CYS A 124 -7.42 -13.50 8.42
C CYS A 124 -7.16 -14.92 8.97
N PRO A 125 -6.98 -15.94 8.12
CA PRO A 125 -6.60 -17.29 8.55
C PRO A 125 -5.29 -17.27 9.35
N THR A 126 -5.18 -18.11 10.38
CA THR A 126 -4.04 -18.11 11.32
C THR A 126 -2.70 -18.21 10.61
N GLU A 127 -2.59 -19.01 9.56
CA GLU A 127 -1.38 -19.21 8.76
C GLU A 127 -0.96 -17.99 7.94
N LEU A 128 -1.88 -17.03 7.72
CA LEU A 128 -1.64 -15.78 6.98
C LEU A 128 -1.48 -14.56 7.90
N GLN A 129 -1.74 -14.70 9.19
CA GLN A 129 -1.71 -13.58 10.14
C GLN A 129 -0.29 -13.05 10.36
N MET A 130 -0.16 -11.73 10.39
CA MET A 130 0.96 -11.02 10.98
C MET A 130 0.51 -10.42 12.31
N ILE A 131 1.16 -10.84 13.40
CA ILE A 131 0.82 -10.44 14.76
C ILE A 131 1.69 -9.27 15.21
N GLY A 132 1.06 -8.22 15.73
CA GLY A 132 1.72 -7.04 16.29
C GLY A 132 2.23 -7.27 17.70
N SER A 133 2.98 -6.30 18.22
CA SER A 133 3.54 -6.34 19.58
C SER A 133 2.48 -6.36 20.69
N ASP A 134 1.27 -5.90 20.39
CA ASP A 134 0.10 -5.93 21.27
C ASP A 134 -0.71 -7.24 21.19
N GLY A 135 -0.26 -8.21 20.39
CA GLY A 135 -0.93 -9.49 20.18
C GLY A 135 -2.09 -9.45 19.18
N SER A 136 -2.38 -8.29 18.57
CA SER A 136 -3.43 -8.16 17.56
C SER A 136 -2.95 -8.59 16.17
N VAL A 137 -3.88 -8.99 15.29
CA VAL A 137 -3.58 -9.19 13.86
C VAL A 137 -3.49 -7.82 13.19
N ILE A 138 -2.29 -7.44 12.76
CA ILE A 138 -1.99 -6.11 12.21
C ILE A 138 -1.92 -6.11 10.68
N ALA A 139 -1.72 -7.27 10.06
CA ALA A 139 -1.76 -7.46 8.61
C ALA A 139 -2.09 -8.92 8.28
N CYS A 140 -2.53 -9.15 7.05
CA CYS A 140 -2.88 -10.46 6.52
C CYS A 140 -2.11 -10.70 5.21
N LYS A 141 -1.27 -11.73 5.18
CA LYS A 141 -0.54 -12.15 3.97
C LYS A 141 -1.52 -12.63 2.91
N SER A 142 -1.20 -12.38 1.65
CA SER A 142 -1.79 -13.13 0.56
C SER A 142 -1.22 -14.55 0.50
N ALA A 143 -1.90 -15.46 -0.20
CA ALA A 143 -1.37 -16.79 -0.44
C ALA A 143 -0.03 -16.74 -1.21
N CYS A 144 0.11 -15.81 -2.17
CA CYS A 144 1.35 -15.60 -2.92
C CYS A 144 2.52 -15.28 -1.98
N THR A 145 2.33 -14.32 -1.08
CA THR A 145 3.37 -13.89 -0.13
C THR A 145 3.64 -14.90 0.99
N ALA A 146 2.67 -15.75 1.32
CA ALA A 146 2.82 -16.77 2.36
C ALA A 146 3.47 -18.07 1.86
N PHE A 147 3.12 -18.54 0.66
CA PHE A 147 3.46 -19.89 0.20
C PHE A 147 4.49 -19.90 -0.94
N ASN A 148 4.69 -18.79 -1.65
CA ASN A 148 5.66 -18.65 -2.75
C ASN A 148 5.56 -19.77 -3.81
N GLU A 149 4.34 -20.22 -4.10
CA GLU A 149 4.08 -21.27 -5.08
C GLU A 149 3.91 -20.68 -6.49
N PRO A 150 4.48 -21.29 -7.55
CA PRO A 150 4.41 -20.76 -8.91
C PRO A 150 2.98 -20.46 -9.40
N GLN A 151 2.03 -21.30 -9.05
CA GLN A 151 0.61 -21.14 -9.40
C GLN A 151 -0.07 -19.91 -8.77
N LEU A 152 0.46 -19.39 -7.66
CA LEU A 152 -0.04 -18.21 -6.97
C LEU A 152 0.65 -16.92 -7.43
N ILE A 153 1.76 -17.04 -8.16
CA ILE A 153 2.57 -15.91 -8.65
C ILE A 153 2.06 -15.42 -10.02
N LEU A 154 1.45 -16.28 -10.83
CA LEU A 154 0.95 -15.98 -12.19
C LEU A 154 -0.28 -15.04 -12.27
N LEU A 155 -0.70 -14.47 -11.13
CA LEU A 155 -1.80 -13.48 -11.06
C LEU A 155 -1.30 -12.02 -11.12
N HIS A 156 0.00 -11.81 -11.35
CA HIS A 156 0.61 -10.50 -11.61
C HIS A 156 0.76 -10.24 -13.10
#